data_AF-A0A4P5VPS3-F1
#
_entry.id   AF-A0A4P5VPS3-F1
#
_cell.length_a   1.000
_cell.length_b   1.000
_cell.length_c   1.000
_cell.angle_alpha   90.00
_cell.angle_beta   90.00
_cell.angle_gamma   90.00
#
_symmetry.space_group_name_H-M   'P 1'
#
loop_
_entity.id
_entity.type
_entity.pdbx_description
1 polymer ?
#
loop_
_entity_poly.entity_id
_entity_poly.type
_entity_poly.pdbx_seq_one_letter_code
_entity_poly.pdbx_strand_id
1 'polypeptide(L)' 'MHSPSLQVSFRKPVRITITVPHSTHLALADRSDEEGRSLSNLAAYILENALRD' A
#
# COMPACT_ATOMS: atom_id res chain seq x y z
N MET A 1 -19.92 -35.22 -4.75
CA MET A 1 -18.64 -34.73 -5.31
C MET A 1 -18.60 -33.22 -5.11
N HIS A 2 -17.46 -32.70 -4.66
CA HIS A 2 -17.28 -31.38 -4.05
C HIS A 2 -17.59 -30.20 -4.98
N SER A 3 -18.38 -29.24 -4.49
CA SER A 3 -18.51 -27.89 -5.06
C SER A 3 -17.17 -27.17 -5.00
N PRO A 4 -16.74 -26.44 -6.05
CA PRO A 4 -15.53 -25.64 -5.97
C PRO A 4 -15.78 -24.51 -4.97
N SER A 5 -15.11 -24.57 -3.82
CA SER A 5 -15.00 -23.41 -2.96
C SER A 5 -14.26 -22.34 -3.76
N LEU A 6 -14.92 -21.21 -4.00
CA LEU A 6 -14.29 -20.00 -4.50
C LEU A 6 -13.22 -19.60 -3.48
N GLN A 7 -12.01 -20.14 -3.62
CA GLN A 7 -10.85 -19.65 -2.91
C GLN A 7 -10.60 -18.25 -3.43
N VAL A 8 -11.11 -17.26 -2.69
CA VAL A 8 -10.64 -15.88 -2.79
C VAL A 8 -9.16 -15.96 -2.47
N SER A 9 -8.33 -16.02 -3.51
CA SER A 9 -6.89 -16.08 -3.40
C SER A 9 -6.45 -14.69 -2.93
N PHE A 10 -6.47 -14.48 -1.60
CA PHE A 10 -5.81 -13.34 -0.99
C PHE A 10 -4.33 -13.46 -1.36
N ARG A 11 -3.94 -12.76 -2.43
CA ARG A 11 -2.55 -12.74 -2.87
C ARG A 11 -1.73 -12.25 -1.69
N LYS A 12 -0.71 -13.02 -1.31
CA LYS A 12 0.17 -12.66 -0.21
C LYS A 12 0.74 -11.25 -0.47
N PRO A 13 0.89 -10.39 0.55
CA PRO A 13 1.51 -9.09 0.40
C PRO A 13 2.90 -9.22 -0.26
N VAL A 14 3.17 -8.41 -1.28
CA VAL A 14 4.47 -8.36 -1.95
C VAL A 14 5.21 -7.11 -1.49
N ARG A 15 6.43 -7.27 -0.98
CA ARG A 15 7.28 -6.15 -0.58
C ARG A 15 8.01 -5.61 -1.80
N ILE A 16 7.90 -4.30 -2.00
CA ILE A 16 8.70 -3.56 -2.98
C ILE A 16 9.59 -2.55 -2.24
N THR A 17 10.78 -2.29 -2.79
CA THR A 17 11.68 -1.23 -2.32
C THR A 17 11.90 -0.28 -3.48
N ILE A 18 11.69 1.01 -3.26
CA ILE A 18 11.88 2.05 -4.27
C ILE A 18 12.74 3.17 -3.69
N THR A 19 13.48 3.87 -4.55
CA THR A 19 14.15 5.11 -4.20
C THR A 19 13.28 6.27 -4.65
N VAL A 20 13.04 7.23 -3.76
CA VAL A 20 12.24 8.43 -4.05
C VAL A 20 13.04 9.69 -3.71
N PRO A 21 12.69 10.85 -4.30
CA PRO A 21 13.27 12.12 -3.87
C PRO A 21 13.07 12.35 -2.37
N HIS A 22 14.05 12.98 -1.72
CA HIS A 22 13.99 13.29 -0.28
C HIS A 22 12.74 14.12 0.09
N SER A 23 12.34 15.05 -0.77
CA SER A 23 11.11 15.84 -0.58
C SER A 23 9.85 14.97 -0.55
N THR A 24 9.79 13.93 -1.40
CA THR A 24 8.68 12.96 -1.38
C THR A 24 8.66 12.16 -0.09
N HIS A 25 9.83 11.74 0.42
CA HIS A 25 9.91 11.07 1.71
C HIS A 25 9.39 11.94 2.86
N LEU A 26 9.79 13.21 2.92
CA LEU A 26 9.31 14.14 3.96
C LEU A 26 7.79 14.34 3.87
N ALA A 27 7.26 14.59 2.67
CA ALA A 27 5.82 14.74 2.49
C ALA A 27 5.01 13.48 2.90
N LEU A 28 5.58 12.29 2.68
CA LEU A 28 4.98 11.04 3.15
C LEU A 28 5.06 10.90 4.68
N ALA A 29 6.18 11.29 5.30
CA ALA A 29 6.35 11.24 6.74
C ALA A 29 5.38 12.18 7.45
N ASP A 30 5.34 13.45 7.06
CA ASP A 30 4.47 14.48 7.64
C ASP A 30 3.00 14.04 7.56
N ARG A 31 2.56 13.61 6.37
CA ARG A 31 1.20 13.12 6.17
C ARG A 31 0.90 11.85 6.96
N SER A 32 1.88 10.96 7.12
CA SER A 32 1.68 9.72 7.89
C SER A 32 1.49 10.00 9.38
N ASP A 33 2.22 10.98 9.91
CA ASP A 33 2.10 11.44 11.29
C ASP A 33 0.76 12.16 11.51
N GLU A 34 0.37 13.06 10.61
CA GLU A 34 -0.92 13.76 10.64
C GLU A 34 -2.11 12.78 10.64
N GLU A 35 -2.03 11.72 9.84
CA GLU A 35 -3.11 10.73 9.71
C GLU A 35 -3.01 9.59 10.75
N GLY A 36 -1.96 9.57 11.58
CA GLY A 36 -1.77 8.57 12.64
C GLY A 36 -1.59 7.14 12.11
N ARG A 37 -0.99 6.97 10.92
CA ARG A 37 -0.75 5.66 10.29
C ARG A 37 0.71 5.48 9.91
N SER A 38 1.15 4.22 9.74
CA SER A 38 2.53 3.98 9.33
C SER A 38 2.79 4.51 7.92
N LEU A 39 4.02 4.97 7.67
CA LEU A 39 4.47 5.44 6.35
C LEU A 39 4.25 4.38 5.25
N SER A 40 4.47 3.10 5.56
CA SER A 40 4.21 2.00 4.64
C SER A 40 2.73 1.81 4.31
N ASN A 41 1.83 2.03 5.27
CA ASN A 41 0.39 1.93 5.06
C ASN A 41 -0.11 3.11 4.21
N LEU A 42 0.37 4.33 4.49
CA LEU A 42 0.10 5.50 3.66
C LEU A 42 0.60 5.30 2.22
N ALA A 43 1.84 4.82 2.05
CA ALA A 43 2.41 4.57 0.74
C ALA A 43 1.60 3.54 -0.06
N ALA A 44 1.18 2.44 0.58
CA ALA A 44 0.32 1.44 -0.04
C ALA A 44 -1.03 2.05 -0.48
N TYR A 45 -1.69 2.80 0.40
CA TYR A 45 -2.95 3.48 0.09
C TYR A 45 -2.84 4.47 -1.07
N ILE A 46 -1.80 5.32 -1.08
CA ILE A 46 -1.57 6.27 -2.18
C ILE A 46 -1.35 5.51 -3.49
N LEU A 47 -0.52 4.46 -3.47
CA LEU A 47 -0.22 3.68 -4.67
C LEU A 47 -1.46 2.95 -5.20
N GLU A 48 -2.25 2.35 -4.31
CA GLU A 48 -3.52 1.71 -4.69
C GLU A 48 -4.50 2.71 -5.30
N ASN A 49 -4.62 3.91 -4.71
CA ASN A 49 -5.51 4.94 -5.24
C ASN A 49 -5.03 5.55 -6.55
N ALA A 50 -3.72 5.74 -6.72
CA ALA A 50 -3.14 6.28 -7.96
C ALA A 50 -3.28 5.32 -9.15
N LEU A 51 -3.49 4.03 -8.89
CA LEU A 51 -3.69 2.98 -9.90
C LEU A 51 -5.17 2.64 -10.13
N ARG A 52 -6.09 3.25 -9.38
CA ARG A 52 -7.54 3.15 -9.62
C ARG A 52 -7.92 4.28 -10.57
N ASP A 53 -8.15 3.95 -11.84
CA ASP A 53 -8.71 4.88 -12.83
C ASP A 53 -10.03 5.52 -12.35
#